data_AF-A0A401J7S8-F1
#
_entry.id   AF-A0A401J7S8-F1
#
_cell.length_a   1.000
_cell.length_b   1.000
_cell.length_c   1.000
_cell.angle_alpha   90.00
_cell.angle_beta   90.00
_cell.angle_gamma   90.00
#
_symmetry.space_group_name_H-M   'P 1'
#
loop_
_entity.id
_entity.type
_entity.pdbx_description
1 polymer ?
#
loop_
_entity_poly.entity_id
_entity_poly.type
_entity_poly.pdbx_seq_one_letter_code
_entity_poly.pdbx_strand_id
1 'polypeptide(L)'
;MTIAVRFPDGSVRNVPAQLKEVPALGSPNGQPVFERVPLNCDPVWRFQRVGDDWYAAPRSGSLSVLKPILPEWWRTVRHMGLDDSAPRSAKQSQSQGRRGPIDTAA
;
A
#
# COMPACT_ATOMS: atom_id res chain seq x y z
N MET A 1 -15.03 3.49 15.52
CA MET A 1 -14.41 4.81 15.85
C MET A 1 -14.81 5.78 14.73
N THR A 2 -15.39 6.94 15.04
CA THR A 2 -15.94 7.88 14.04
C THR A 2 -15.39 9.29 14.19
N ILE A 3 -15.56 10.17 13.21
CA ILE A 3 -15.17 11.58 13.33
C ILE A 3 -16.25 12.48 12.75
N ALA A 4 -16.47 13.63 13.37
CA ALA A 4 -17.43 14.62 12.91
C ALA A 4 -16.90 15.33 11.66
N VAL A 5 -17.71 15.38 10.62
CA VAL A 5 -17.39 16.03 9.35
C VAL A 5 -18.53 16.95 8.94
N ARG A 6 -18.21 18.18 8.54
CA ARG A 6 -19.16 19.15 7.96
C ARG A 6 -19.36 18.85 6.48
N PHE A 7 -20.62 18.75 6.06
CA PHE A 7 -21.02 18.52 4.67
C PHE A 7 -21.43 19.83 3.98
N PRO A 8 -21.45 19.89 2.63
CA PRO A 8 -21.83 21.10 1.91
C PRO A 8 -23.25 21.59 2.17
N ASP A 9 -24.14 20.71 2.63
CA ASP A 9 -25.51 21.04 3.05
C ASP A 9 -25.56 21.70 4.46
N GLY A 10 -24.41 21.92 5.09
CA GLY A 10 -24.31 22.46 6.45
C GLY A 10 -24.48 21.41 7.54
N SER A 11 -24.83 20.16 7.20
CA SER A 11 -24.98 19.09 8.19
C SER A 11 -23.63 18.62 8.74
N VAL A 12 -23.63 18.15 9.98
CA VAL A 12 -22.47 17.49 10.60
C VAL A 12 -22.81 16.02 10.77
N ARG A 13 -21.97 15.13 10.22
CA ARG A 13 -22.19 13.68 10.28
C ARG A 13 -20.96 12.98 10.81
N ASN A 14 -21.19 11.89 11.53
CA ASN A 14 -20.14 11.01 12.01
C ASN A 14 -19.76 10.01 10.91
N VAL A 15 -18.51 10.07 10.42
CA VAL A 15 -17.99 9.14 9.42
C VAL A 15 -16.96 8.19 10.02
N PRO A 16 -16.73 6.99 9.46
CA PRO A 16 -15.69 6.09 9.93
C PRO A 16 -14.30 6.76 9.94
N ALA A 17 -13.52 6.47 10.98
CA ALA A 17 -12.20 7.07 11.18
C ALA A 17 -11.15 6.01 11.54
N GLN A 18 -9.89 6.34 11.26
CA GLN A 18 -8.71 5.57 11.65
C GLN A 18 -7.73 6.45 12.43
N LEU A 19 -6.83 5.82 13.18
CA LEU A 19 -5.69 6.51 13.78
C LEU A 19 -4.56 6.57 12.75
N LYS A 20 -4.04 7.76 12.53
CA LYS A 20 -2.87 8.00 11.69
C LYS A 20 -1.77 8.55 12.58
N GLU A 21 -0.60 7.91 12.52
CA GLU A 21 0.60 8.42 13.17
C GLU A 21 1.00 9.75 12.53
N VAL A 22 1.27 10.75 13.37
CA VAL A 22 1.73 12.08 12.96
C VAL A 22 3.14 12.32 13.49
N PRO A 23 4.00 13.02 12.73
CA PRO A 23 5.35 13.33 13.18
C PRO A 23 5.31 14.12 14.50
N ALA A 24 5.88 13.53 15.54
CA ALA A 24 5.93 14.15 16.85
C ALA A 24 7.13 15.10 16.93
N LEU A 25 7.02 16.30 16.35
CA LEU A 25 8.01 17.36 16.55
C LEU A 25 8.01 17.77 18.03
N GLY A 26 8.93 17.21 18.81
CA GLY A 26 9.12 17.54 20.22
C GLY A 26 8.49 16.58 21.24
N SER A 27 8.10 15.36 20.88
CA SER A 27 7.68 14.37 21.89
C SER A 27 8.86 14.01 22.79
N PRO A 28 8.80 14.28 24.11
CA PRO A 28 9.96 14.16 25.01
C PRO A 28 10.48 12.72 25.14
N ASN A 29 9.67 11.73 24.73
CA ASN A 29 9.96 10.30 24.94
C ASN A 29 9.98 9.49 23.64
N GLY A 30 9.98 10.14 22.47
CA GLY A 30 9.94 9.45 21.16
C GLY A 30 8.67 8.63 20.94
N GLN A 31 7.62 8.86 21.72
CA GLN A 31 6.35 8.13 21.58
C GLN A 31 5.59 8.63 20.35
N PRO A 32 5.02 7.72 19.54
CA PRO A 32 4.24 8.08 18.37
C PRO A 32 2.97 8.83 18.80
N VAL A 33 2.74 9.98 18.16
CA VAL A 33 1.51 10.75 18.33
C VAL A 33 0.55 10.31 17.25
N PHE A 34 -0.71 10.07 17.60
CA PHE A 34 -1.73 9.67 16.65
C PHE A 34 -2.83 10.72 16.58
N GLU A 35 -3.26 11.03 15.35
CA GLU A 35 -4.49 11.81 15.11
C GLU A 35 -5.58 10.91 14.54
N ARG A 36 -6.83 11.24 14.83
CA ARG A 36 -7.99 10.59 14.18
C ARG A 36 -8.22 11.27 12.84
N VAL A 37 -8.23 10.47 11.78
CA VAL A 37 -8.50 10.92 10.41
C VAL A 37 -9.68 10.15 9.81
N PRO A 38 -10.53 10.77 8.99
CA PRO A 38 -11.57 10.06 8.25
C PRO A 38 -10.99 8.96 7.36
N LEU A 39 -11.69 7.84 7.27
CA LEU A 39 -11.37 6.78 6.31
C LEU A 39 -11.79 7.19 4.89
N ASN A 40 -10.96 6.89 3.90
CA ASN A 40 -11.21 7.20 2.50
C ASN A 40 -12.06 6.12 1.80
N CYS A 41 -13.17 5.71 2.41
CA CYS A 41 -14.00 4.59 1.96
C CYS A 41 -15.34 5.01 1.31
N ASP A 42 -15.68 6.30 1.33
CA ASP A 42 -16.90 6.79 0.70
C ASP A 42 -16.71 6.96 -0.82
N PRO A 43 -17.60 6.43 -1.68
CA PRO A 43 -17.48 6.54 -3.12
C PRO A 43 -17.84 7.94 -3.66
N VAL A 44 -18.65 8.71 -2.92
CA VAL A 44 -19.15 10.02 -3.32
C VAL A 44 -18.32 11.14 -2.71
N TRP A 45 -17.84 10.95 -1.48
CA TRP A 45 -17.19 11.99 -0.69
C TRP A 45 -15.69 11.74 -0.51
N ARG A 46 -14.93 12.85 -0.51
CA ARG A 46 -13.57 12.91 0.03
C ARG A 46 -13.59 13.81 1.24
N PHE A 47 -12.73 13.53 2.21
CA PHE A 47 -12.65 14.31 3.44
C PHE A 47 -11.33 15.07 3.47
N GLN A 48 -11.42 16.37 3.73
CA GLN A 48 -10.27 17.27 3.78
C GLN A 48 -10.26 18.07 5.08
N ARG A 49 -9.06 18.35 5.59
CA ARG A 49 -8.86 19.12 6.81
C ARG A 49 -8.71 20.60 6.47
N VAL A 50 -9.44 21.46 7.17
CA VAL A 50 -9.34 22.92 7.11
C VAL A 50 -9.23 23.44 8.53
N GLY A 51 -8.02 23.87 8.94
CA GLY A 51 -7.73 24.10 10.34
C GLY A 51 -7.82 22.80 11.14
N ASP A 52 -8.63 22.77 12.20
CA ASP A 52 -8.88 21.57 13.00
C ASP A 52 -10.17 20.84 12.64
N ASP A 53 -10.95 21.39 11.72
CA ASP A 53 -12.22 20.83 11.28
C ASP A 53 -12.06 19.97 10.01
N TRP A 54 -12.91 18.94 9.90
CA TRP A 54 -13.02 18.11 8.71
C TRP A 54 -14.23 18.49 7.86
N TYR A 55 -14.02 18.59 6.56
CA TYR A 55 -15.03 18.94 5.57
C TYR A 55 -15.16 17.85 4.52
N ALA A 56 -16.39 17.52 4.15
CA ALA A 56 -16.68 16.67 3.00
C ALA A 56 -16.68 17.52 1.73
N ALA A 57 -15.95 17.07 0.72
CA ALA A 57 -15.99 17.61 -0.63
C ALA A 57 -16.43 16.50 -1.60
N PRO A 58 -17.20 16.81 -2.64
CA PRO A 58 -17.53 15.83 -3.67
C PRO A 58 -16.25 15.25 -4.27
N ARG A 59 -16.23 13.94 -4.45
CA ARG A 59 -15.11 13.28 -5.11
C ARG A 59 -15.22 13.57 -6.61
N SER A 60 -14.34 14.42 -7.12
CA SER A 60 -14.20 14.68 -8.55
C SER A 60 -13.16 13.74 -9.16
N GLY A 61 -13.55 12.96 -10.16
CA GLY A 61 -12.64 12.10 -10.92
C GLY A 61 -13.42 11.21 -11.88
N SER A 62 -12.87 11.01 -13.08
CA SER A 62 -13.35 9.95 -13.97
C SER A 62 -12.91 8.62 -13.37
N LEU A 63 -13.85 7.75 -13.02
CA LEU A 63 -13.52 6.34 -12.88
C LEU A 63 -13.07 5.90 -14.27
N SER A 64 -11.76 5.80 -14.50
CA SER A 64 -11.26 5.04 -15.64
C SER A 64 -11.99 3.72 -15.59
N VAL A 65 -12.77 3.41 -16.62
CA VAL A 65 -13.46 2.13 -16.73
C VAL A 65 -12.35 1.08 -16.69
N LEU A 66 -12.13 0.52 -15.51
CA LEU A 66 -11.25 -0.62 -15.36
C LEU A 66 -11.87 -1.67 -16.26
N LYS A 67 -11.08 -2.18 -17.21
CA LYS A 67 -11.52 -3.30 -18.05
C LYS A 67 -12.13 -4.35 -17.12
N PRO A 68 -13.25 -5.00 -17.51
CA PRO A 68 -13.86 -6.04 -16.70
C PRO A 68 -12.78 -6.96 -16.15
N ILE A 69 -12.74 -7.08 -14.83
CA ILE A 69 -11.84 -8.00 -14.17
C ILE A 69 -12.19 -9.38 -14.74
N LEU A 70 -11.25 -9.98 -15.49
CA LEU A 70 -11.45 -11.31 -16.03
C LEU A 70 -11.83 -12.24 -14.87
N PRO A 71 -12.71 -13.23 -15.08
CA PRO A 71 -13.15 -14.15 -14.04
C PRO A 71 -12.00 -14.76 -13.24
N GLU A 72 -10.77 -14.81 -13.79
CA GLU A 72 -9.58 -15.36 -13.15
C GLU A 72 -8.43 -14.35 -13.03
N TRP A 73 -8.73 -13.08 -12.75
CA TRP A 73 -7.71 -12.03 -12.58
C TRP A 73 -6.60 -12.40 -11.60
N TRP A 74 -6.90 -13.21 -10.58
CA TRP A 74 -5.93 -13.73 -9.63
C TRP A 74 -4.83 -14.58 -10.29
N ARG A 75 -5.05 -15.14 -11.48
CA ARG A 75 -4.00 -15.83 -12.27
C ARG A 75 -2.95 -14.87 -12.84
N THR A 76 -3.26 -13.58 -12.95
CA THR A 76 -2.32 -12.56 -13.44
C THR A 76 -1.40 -12.04 -12.33
N VAL A 77 -1.79 -12.26 -11.07
CA VAL A 77 -0.92 -11.99 -9.92
C VAL A 77 0.13 -13.09 -9.93
N ARG A 78 1.39 -12.75 -10.27
CA ARG A 78 2.50 -13.70 -10.11
C ARG A 78 2.46 -14.21 -8.68
N HIS A 79 2.31 -15.53 -8.54
CA HIS A 79 2.46 -16.18 -7.25
C HIS A 79 3.78 -15.71 -6.65
N MET A 80 3.69 -15.11 -5.46
CA MET A 80 4.85 -14.90 -4.62
C MET A 80 5.28 -16.31 -4.20
N GLY A 81 6.07 -16.96 -5.06
CA GLY A 81 6.70 -18.21 -4.72
C GLY A 81 7.45 -17.95 -3.43
N LEU A 82 7.05 -18.63 -2.36
CA LEU A 82 8.00 -18.88 -1.30
C LEU A 82 9.10 -19.68 -1.98
N ASP A 83 10.16 -19.00 -2.40
CA ASP A 83 11.46 -19.63 -2.48
C ASP A 83 11.85 -19.98 -1.04
N ASP A 84 11.22 -21.05 -0.54
CA ASP A 84 11.59 -21.78 0.68
C ASP A 84 12.89 -22.56 0.41
N SER A 85 13.78 -21.97 -0.37
CA SER A 85 15.13 -22.43 -0.58
C SER A 85 15.95 -22.00 0.63
N ALA A 86 15.72 -22.71 1.73
CA ALA A 86 16.71 -22.83 2.79
C ALA A 86 18.10 -22.99 2.15
N PRO A 87 19.14 -22.29 2.65
CA PRO A 87 20.47 -22.38 2.06
C PRO A 87 20.99 -23.80 2.23
N ARG A 88 20.90 -24.62 1.17
CA ARG A 88 21.50 -25.95 1.17
C ARG A 88 23.02 -25.76 1.21
N SER A 89 23.65 -26.19 2.31
CA SER A 89 25.11 -26.25 2.37
C SER A 89 25.59 -27.25 1.32
N ALA A 90 26.14 -26.77 0.22
CA ALA A 90 26.84 -27.62 -0.74
C ALA A 90 28.21 -27.99 -0.15
N LYS A 91 28.26 -29.12 0.56
CA LYS A 91 29.48 -29.90 0.75
C LYS A 91 29.49 -31.05 -0.26
N GLN A 92 30.72 -31.41 -0.66
CA GLN A 92 31.15 -32.42 -1.64
C GLN A 92 31.19 -31.89 -3.08
N SER A 93 32.36 -31.53 -3.63
CA SER A 93 33.63 -32.27 -3.80
C SER A 93 33.49 -33.52 -4.67
N GLN A 94 34.38 -33.57 -5.67
CA GLN A 94 34.62 -34.59 -6.71
C GLN A 94 33.70 -34.51 -7.94
N SER A 95 34.17 -34.59 -9.18
CA SER A 95 35.51 -34.59 -9.78
C SER A 95 35.34 -34.69 -11.30
N GLN A 96 36.32 -34.24 -12.08
CA GLN A 96 36.56 -34.55 -13.51
C GLN A 96 35.52 -33.97 -14.51
N GLY A 97 35.88 -33.37 -15.64
CA GLY A 97 37.16 -33.22 -16.32
C GLY A 97 36.91 -32.63 -17.72
N ARG A 98 38.00 -32.16 -18.35
CA ARG A 98 38.15 -31.70 -19.75
C ARG A 98 37.67 -30.29 -20.12
N ARG A 99 38.64 -29.37 -20.02
CA ARG A 99 38.80 -28.18 -20.86
C ARG A 99 38.95 -28.60 -22.32
N GLY A 100 38.14 -28.04 -23.22
CA GLY A 100 38.42 -27.95 -24.65
C GLY A 100 38.87 -26.51 -24.98
N PRO A 101 39.90 -26.30 -25.82
CA PRO A 101 40.40 -24.97 -26.09
C PRO A 101 39.54 -24.24 -27.12
N ILE A 102 39.39 -22.93 -26.85
CA ILE A 102 38.84 -21.91 -27.75
C ILE A 102 40.02 -21.44 -28.60
N ASP A 103 39.85 -21.38 -29.92
CA ASP A 103 40.65 -20.50 -30.75
C ASP A 103 39.78 -19.81 -31.81
N THR A 104 40.15 -18.55 -32.03
CA THR A 104 39.41 -17.44 -32.63
C THR A 104 40.09 -17.00 -33.94
N ALA A 105 39.36 -16.25 -34.76
CA ALA A 105 39.79 -15.43 -35.91
C ALA A 105 40.01 -16.20 -37.23
N ALA A 106 39.70 -15.68 -38.42
CA ALA A 106 39.22 -14.36 -38.87
C ALA A 106 38.36 -14.56 -40.15
#